data_AF-A0A4Q3U0Y1-F1
#
_entry.id   AF-A0A4Q3U0Y1-F1
#
_cell.length_a   1.000
_cell.length_b   1.000
_cell.length_c   1.000
_cell.angle_alpha   90.00
_cell.angle_beta   90.00
_cell.angle_gamma   90.00
#
_symmetry.space_group_name_H-M   'P 1'
#
loop_
_entity.id
_entity.type
_entity.pdbx_description
1 polymer ?
#
loop_
_entity_poly.entity_id
_entity_poly.type
_entity_poly.pdbx_seq_one_letter_code
_entity_poly.pdbx_strand_id
1 'polypeptide(L)'
;MPYHITQLSASESVAIFRALGSEPRARIVELLADKDMNINELSLALGLAQPSVSKHVQILEEAGLIASDYRAGPQGMQKRCRRLHERILVEMEGARRREDGIAEIEVPIGMFTQVEALPTCGLATREKMIGLIDSPLSFFMPERANAEILWASGGFVEYMFANTLPLQAGIRSIELAMEVGSEAPGYENDYPSDLTVWVNGKEVGTWCSPGDY
;
A
#
# COMPACT_ATOMS: atom_id res chain seq x y z
N MET A 1 4.66 -15.31 -8.72
CA MET A 1 5.19 -15.84 -7.44
C MET A 1 4.94 -14.77 -6.39
N PRO A 2 4.34 -15.08 -5.23
CA PRO A 2 4.15 -14.07 -4.21
C PRO A 2 5.52 -13.72 -3.64
N TYR A 3 5.94 -12.49 -3.87
CA TYR A 3 7.20 -11.94 -3.35
C TYR A 3 7.13 -11.93 -1.82
N HIS A 4 7.90 -12.80 -1.15
CA HIS A 4 7.90 -12.92 0.31
C HIS A 4 8.70 -11.78 0.94
N ILE A 5 8.08 -10.61 1.09
CA ILE A 5 8.57 -9.54 1.95
C ILE A 5 8.39 -9.99 3.41
N THR A 6 9.48 -9.95 4.19
CA THR A 6 9.42 -10.23 5.63
C THR A 6 9.63 -8.94 6.40
N GLN A 7 8.66 -8.57 7.23
CA GLN A 7 8.70 -7.42 8.12
C GLN A 7 9.03 -7.90 9.53
N LEU A 8 10.02 -7.25 10.16
CA LEU A 8 10.50 -7.58 11.50
C LEU A 8 10.62 -6.32 12.35
N SER A 9 10.33 -6.44 13.64
CA SER A 9 10.72 -5.42 14.61
C SER A 9 12.24 -5.41 14.81
N ALA A 10 12.79 -4.30 15.32
CA ALA A 10 14.21 -4.19 15.68
C ALA A 10 14.70 -5.30 16.65
N SER A 11 13.83 -5.80 17.54
CA SER A 11 14.16 -6.91 18.44
C SER A 11 14.23 -8.27 17.74
N GLU A 12 13.36 -8.52 16.75
CA GLU A 12 13.32 -9.78 16.00
C GLU A 12 14.45 -9.86 14.97
N SER A 13 14.89 -8.72 14.43
CA SER A 13 15.95 -8.64 13.43
C SER A 13 17.36 -8.87 13.96
N VAL A 14 17.55 -8.96 15.28
CA VAL A 14 18.89 -9.05 15.91
C VAL A 14 19.68 -10.25 15.37
N ALA A 15 19.03 -11.43 15.25
CA ALA A 15 19.68 -12.63 14.74
C ALA A 15 20.13 -12.47 13.28
N ILE A 16 19.28 -11.86 12.46
CA ILE A 16 19.56 -11.56 11.05
C ILE A 16 20.73 -10.59 10.91
N PHE A 17 20.74 -9.49 11.66
CA PHE A 17 21.84 -8.52 11.60
C PHE A 17 23.16 -9.13 12.07
N ARG A 18 23.15 -9.97 13.11
CA ARG A 18 24.36 -10.73 13.51
C ARG A 18 24.82 -11.72 12.45
N ALA A 19 23.89 -12.30 11.70
CA ALA A 19 24.21 -13.20 10.59
C ALA A 19 24.81 -12.44 9.39
N LEU A 20 24.25 -11.28 9.05
CA LEU A 20 24.70 -10.44 7.93
C LEU A 20 25.91 -9.55 8.26
N GLY A 21 26.25 -9.35 9.54
CA GLY A 21 27.41 -8.57 9.99
C GLY A 21 28.78 -9.20 9.67
N SER A 22 28.87 -10.02 8.63
CA SER A 22 30.10 -10.66 8.14
C SER A 22 30.07 -10.68 6.63
N GLU A 23 31.11 -10.13 6.03
CA GLU A 23 31.25 -9.96 4.58
C GLU A 23 31.08 -11.27 3.79
N PRO A 24 31.73 -12.40 4.15
CA PRO A 24 31.46 -13.68 3.47
C PRO A 24 29.99 -14.12 3.51
N ARG A 25 29.27 -13.86 4.61
CA ARG A 25 27.86 -14.24 4.76
C ARG A 25 26.94 -13.34 3.94
N ALA A 26 27.19 -12.03 3.93
CA ALA A 26 26.47 -11.10 3.06
C ALA A 26 26.68 -11.50 1.58
N ARG A 27 27.92 -11.82 1.19
CA ARG A 27 28.23 -12.24 -0.17
C ARG A 27 27.57 -13.56 -0.58
N ILE A 28 27.42 -14.52 0.33
CA ILE A 28 26.64 -15.74 0.08
C ILE A 28 25.18 -15.41 -0.27
N VAL A 29 24.55 -14.51 0.48
CA VAL A 29 23.15 -14.11 0.24
C VAL A 29 23.00 -13.42 -1.13
N GLU A 30 23.96 -12.59 -1.53
CA GLU A 30 24.01 -11.97 -2.86
C GLU A 30 24.16 -13.00 -3.97
N LEU A 31 25.11 -13.94 -3.85
CA LEU A 31 25.32 -15.00 -4.85
C LEU A 31 24.07 -15.88 -5.03
N LEU A 32 23.37 -16.16 -3.93
CA LEU A 32 22.13 -16.92 -3.94
C LEU A 32 20.91 -16.13 -4.44
N ALA A 33 21.05 -14.81 -4.69
CA ALA A 33 20.00 -14.02 -5.34
C ALA A 33 19.89 -14.34 -6.84
N ASP A 34 21.01 -14.71 -7.48
CA ASP A 34 21.05 -15.03 -8.90
C ASP A 34 20.64 -16.48 -9.18
N LYS A 35 21.09 -17.43 -8.34
CA LYS A 35 20.79 -18.85 -8.48
C LYS A 35 21.07 -19.62 -7.19
N ASP A 36 20.36 -20.74 -7.02
CA ASP A 36 20.72 -21.75 -6.03
C ASP A 36 22.13 -22.29 -6.29
N MET A 37 22.93 -22.46 -5.23
CA MET A 37 24.31 -22.94 -5.29
C MET A 37 24.61 -24.00 -4.22
N ASN A 38 25.49 -24.95 -4.52
CA ASN A 38 26.02 -25.89 -3.53
C ASN A 38 27.27 -25.33 -2.81
N ILE A 39 27.75 -26.03 -1.78
CA ILE A 39 28.91 -25.61 -0.99
C ILE A 39 30.19 -25.46 -1.83
N ASN A 40 30.40 -26.31 -2.84
CA ASN A 40 31.58 -26.26 -3.71
C ASN A 40 31.56 -25.03 -4.61
N GLU A 41 30.40 -24.72 -5.19
CA GLU A 41 30.18 -23.54 -6.02
C GLU A 41 30.37 -22.25 -5.21
N LEU A 42 29.84 -22.19 -3.99
CA LEU A 42 30.03 -21.06 -3.08
C LEU A 42 31.50 -20.92 -2.64
N SER A 43 32.16 -22.03 -2.33
CA SER A 43 33.60 -22.08 -1.99
C SER A 43 34.46 -21.51 -3.12
N LEU A 44 34.20 -21.90 -4.37
CA LEU A 44 34.91 -21.39 -5.54
C LEU A 44 34.64 -19.90 -5.75
N ALA A 45 33.38 -19.46 -5.65
CA ALA A 45 32.99 -18.07 -5.86
C ALA A 45 33.57 -17.10 -4.81
N LEU A 46 33.74 -17.57 -3.57
CA LEU A 46 34.26 -16.77 -2.45
C LEU A 46 35.78 -16.90 -2.25
N GLY A 47 36.42 -17.89 -2.88
CA GLY A 47 37.84 -18.21 -2.62
C GLY A 47 38.11 -18.72 -1.21
N LEU A 48 37.10 -19.34 -0.57
CA LEU A 48 37.17 -19.82 0.82
C LEU A 48 37.12 -21.35 0.85
N ALA A 49 37.77 -21.95 1.86
CA ALA A 49 37.71 -23.40 2.07
C ALA A 49 36.28 -23.87 2.38
N GLN A 50 35.90 -25.04 1.85
CA GLN A 50 34.56 -25.60 2.02
C GLN A 50 34.07 -25.71 3.49
N PRO A 51 34.90 -26.10 4.48
CA PRO A 51 34.47 -26.13 5.87
C PRO A 51 34.06 -24.74 6.40
N SER A 52 34.76 -23.68 5.97
CA SER A 52 34.43 -22.30 6.32
C SER A 52 33.09 -21.88 5.71
N VAL A 53 32.87 -22.19 4.43
CA VAL A 53 31.60 -21.90 3.74
C VAL A 53 30.45 -22.68 4.36
N SER A 54 30.64 -23.96 4.69
CA SER A 54 29.62 -24.78 5.36
C SER A 54 29.19 -24.15 6.69
N LYS A 55 30.14 -23.65 7.49
CA LYS A 55 29.83 -22.93 8.73
C LYS A 55 29.08 -21.63 8.49
N HIS A 56 29.44 -20.85 7.46
CA HIS A 56 28.71 -19.64 7.10
C HIS A 56 27.27 -19.95 6.67
N VAL A 57 27.08 -20.99 5.86
CA VAL A 57 25.76 -21.48 5.44
C VAL A 57 24.93 -21.87 6.66
N GLN A 58 25.47 -22.66 7.58
CA GLN A 58 24.74 -23.06 8.79
C GLN A 58 24.24 -21.84 9.60
N ILE A 59 25.08 -20.82 9.79
CA ILE A 59 24.66 -19.62 10.55
C ILE A 59 23.57 -18.84 9.81
N LEU A 60 23.63 -18.78 8.47
CA LEU A 60 22.60 -18.16 7.65
C LEU A 60 21.29 -18.95 7.67
N GLU A 61 21.35 -20.29 7.75
CA GLU A 61 20.20 -21.18 7.92
C GLU A 61 19.52 -20.96 9.28
N GLU A 62 20.32 -20.93 10.37
CA GLU A 62 19.83 -20.67 11.73
C GLU A 62 19.17 -19.29 11.87
N ALA A 63 19.63 -18.31 11.09
CA ALA A 63 19.05 -16.97 11.02
C ALA A 63 17.85 -16.86 10.06
N GLY A 64 17.45 -17.95 9.39
CA GLY A 64 16.32 -17.97 8.46
C GLY A 64 16.55 -17.22 7.15
N LEU A 65 17.79 -16.92 6.77
CA LEU A 65 18.10 -16.18 5.54
C LEU A 65 18.20 -17.08 4.31
N ILE A 66 18.58 -18.33 4.54
CA ILE A 66 18.73 -19.35 3.50
C ILE A 66 18.11 -20.66 3.97
N ALA A 67 17.73 -21.50 3.01
CA ALA A 67 17.41 -22.89 3.25
C ALA A 67 18.29 -23.77 2.38
N SER A 68 18.46 -25.02 2.79
CA SER A 68 19.09 -26.02 1.95
C SER A 68 18.27 -27.29 1.87
N ASP A 69 18.46 -27.99 0.75
CA ASP A 69 17.91 -29.30 0.53
C ASP A 69 18.91 -30.16 -0.25
N TYR A 70 18.84 -31.47 -0.04
CA TYR A 70 19.71 -32.42 -0.73
C TYR A 70 19.09 -32.78 -2.08
N ARG A 71 19.81 -32.47 -3.17
CA ARG A 71 19.40 -32.81 -4.54
C ARG A 71 20.44 -33.67 -5.24
N ALA A 72 19.99 -34.53 -6.15
CA ALA A 72 20.87 -35.25 -7.04
C ALA A 72 21.59 -34.27 -7.98
N GLY A 73 22.91 -34.38 -8.08
CA GLY A 73 23.76 -33.60 -8.98
C GLY A 73 24.82 -34.46 -9.65
N PRO A 74 25.67 -33.86 -10.52
CA PRO A 74 26.66 -34.59 -11.32
C PRO A 74 27.69 -35.38 -10.50
N GLN A 75 27.89 -35.02 -9.23
CA GLN A 75 28.81 -35.70 -8.30
C GLN A 75 28.07 -36.38 -7.14
N GLY A 76 26.85 -36.87 -7.38
CA GLY A 76 26.02 -37.51 -6.38
C GLY A 76 25.10 -36.53 -5.64
N MET A 77 24.68 -36.89 -4.43
CA MET A 77 23.78 -36.06 -3.63
C MET A 77 24.50 -34.80 -3.12
N GLN A 78 23.95 -33.63 -3.37
CA GLN A 78 24.55 -32.35 -3.02
C GLN A 78 23.58 -31.50 -2.19
N LYS A 79 24.08 -30.88 -1.11
CA LYS A 79 23.36 -29.86 -0.34
C LYS A 79 23.31 -28.58 -1.17
N ARG A 80 22.16 -28.27 -1.77
CA ARG A 80 21.94 -27.01 -2.49
C ARG A 80 21.31 -25.99 -1.55
N CYS A 81 21.85 -24.78 -1.57
CA CYS A 81 21.39 -23.65 -0.77
C CYS A 81 20.59 -22.70 -1.66
N ARG A 82 19.52 -22.13 -1.10
CA ARG A 82 18.66 -21.12 -1.74
C ARG A 82 18.33 -20.01 -0.75
N ARG A 83 18.14 -18.80 -1.26
CA ARG A 83 17.70 -17.65 -0.47
C ARG A 83 16.21 -17.78 -0.11
N LEU A 84 15.84 -17.40 1.13
CA LEU A 84 14.44 -17.45 1.59
C LEU A 84 13.68 -16.13 1.40
N HIS A 85 14.39 -15.00 1.48
CA HIS A 85 13.78 -13.68 1.45
C HIS A 85 14.43 -12.79 0.40
N GLU A 86 13.62 -12.10 -0.41
CA GLU A 86 14.13 -11.10 -1.36
C GLU A 86 14.37 -9.76 -0.70
N ARG A 87 13.52 -9.40 0.27
CA ARG A 87 13.56 -8.15 1.02
C ARG A 87 13.23 -8.42 2.49
N ILE A 88 14.02 -7.80 3.36
CA ILE A 88 13.79 -7.79 4.80
C ILE A 88 13.65 -6.32 5.20
N LEU A 89 12.48 -5.96 5.71
CA LEU A 89 12.21 -4.64 6.23
C LEU A 89 12.29 -4.71 7.75
N VAL A 90 13.10 -3.83 8.34
CA VAL A 90 13.24 -3.73 9.79
C VAL A 90 12.73 -2.39 10.26
N GLU A 91 11.70 -2.42 11.07
CA GLU A 91 11.06 -1.23 11.62
C GLU A 91 11.72 -0.85 12.95
N MET A 92 12.29 0.37 12.98
CA MET A 92 12.99 0.91 14.15
C MET A 92 12.03 1.50 15.19
N GLU A 93 10.79 1.80 14.79
CA GLU A 93 9.71 2.19 15.69
C GLU A 93 9.21 0.95 16.43
N GLY A 94 9.99 0.50 17.40
CA GLY A 94 9.79 -0.79 18.07
C GLY A 94 8.35 -0.96 18.53
N ALA A 95 7.67 -1.98 17.99
CA ALA A 95 6.32 -2.41 18.34
C ALA A 95 5.43 -1.29 18.90
N ARG A 96 5.40 -0.11 18.25
CA ARG A 96 4.27 0.79 18.40
C ARG A 96 3.14 0.05 17.72
N ARG A 97 2.47 -0.75 18.56
CA ARG A 97 1.21 -1.46 18.36
C ARG A 97 0.74 -1.30 16.92
N ARG A 98 1.04 -2.30 16.08
CA ARG A 98 0.44 -2.41 14.74
C ARG A 98 -1.03 -2.05 14.87
N GLU A 99 -1.44 -0.99 14.18
CA GLU A 99 -2.76 -0.84 13.56
C GLU A 99 -4.03 -1.03 14.44
N ASP A 100 -3.94 -1.10 15.76
CA ASP A 100 -5.10 -0.96 16.66
C ASP A 100 -5.39 0.54 16.88
N GLY A 101 -5.80 1.27 15.84
CA GLY A 101 -6.16 2.68 16.02
C GLY A 101 -6.25 3.56 14.78
N ILE A 102 -5.90 3.05 13.60
CA ILE A 102 -6.10 3.78 12.34
C ILE A 102 -7.04 2.94 11.47
N ALA A 103 -8.16 3.54 11.09
CA ALA A 103 -9.07 2.99 10.10
C ALA A 103 -8.95 3.85 8.85
N GLU A 104 -8.52 3.23 7.76
CA GLU A 104 -8.41 3.85 6.44
C GLU A 104 -9.48 3.25 5.52
N ILE A 105 -10.23 4.12 4.85
CA ILE A 105 -11.34 3.75 4.00
C ILE A 105 -11.31 4.64 2.76
N GLU A 106 -11.21 4.02 1.60
CA GLU A 106 -11.44 4.68 0.32
C GLU A 106 -12.91 4.53 -0.05
N VAL A 107 -13.58 5.66 -0.34
CA VAL A 107 -14.98 5.68 -0.73
C VAL A 107 -15.07 6.12 -2.20
N PRO A 108 -15.58 5.27 -3.12
CA PRO A 108 -15.77 5.65 -4.51
C PRO A 108 -16.68 6.89 -4.65
N ILE A 109 -16.41 7.74 -5.64
CA ILE A 109 -17.18 8.97 -5.90
C ILE A 109 -18.69 8.68 -5.99
N GLY A 110 -19.05 7.60 -6.68
CA GLY A 110 -20.42 7.12 -6.86
C GLY A 110 -21.14 6.59 -5.63
N MET A 111 -20.44 6.31 -4.53
CA MET A 111 -20.95 5.63 -3.33
C MET A 111 -21.57 6.57 -2.29
N PHE A 112 -22.02 7.76 -2.70
CA PHE A 112 -22.76 8.65 -1.80
C PHE A 112 -24.10 8.03 -1.37
N THR A 113 -24.48 8.33 -0.15
CA THR A 113 -25.71 7.85 0.51
C THR A 113 -26.86 8.85 0.40
N GLN A 114 -26.56 10.15 0.40
CA GLN A 114 -27.50 11.21 0.09
C GLN A 114 -26.85 12.18 -0.89
N VAL A 115 -27.69 12.84 -1.68
CA VAL A 115 -27.27 13.83 -2.67
C VAL A 115 -28.39 14.83 -2.91
N GLU A 116 -28.00 16.09 -3.02
CA GLU A 116 -28.79 17.14 -3.64
C GLU A 116 -27.85 17.81 -4.66
N ALA A 117 -28.14 17.64 -5.95
CA ALA A 117 -27.31 18.21 -7.01
C ALA A 117 -28.13 19.25 -7.78
N LEU A 118 -27.61 20.49 -7.84
CA LEU A 118 -28.21 21.57 -8.60
C LEU A 118 -27.58 21.69 -10.01
N PRO A 119 -28.39 21.76 -11.08
CA PRO A 119 -27.89 21.99 -12.43
C PRO A 119 -27.10 23.31 -12.54
N THR A 120 -25.99 23.37 -13.28
CA THR A 120 -25.43 22.31 -14.13
C THR A 120 -24.77 21.19 -13.32
N CYS A 121 -25.07 19.93 -13.64
CA CYS A 121 -24.64 18.78 -12.83
C CYS A 121 -24.49 17.49 -13.64
N GLY A 122 -23.67 16.57 -13.15
CA GLY A 122 -23.52 15.27 -13.79
C GLY A 122 -22.55 14.33 -13.10
N LEU A 123 -22.42 13.15 -13.71
CA LEU A 123 -21.58 12.04 -13.29
C LEU A 123 -20.92 11.44 -14.54
N ALA A 124 -19.68 11.00 -14.43
CA ALA A 124 -19.02 10.27 -15.51
C ALA A 124 -18.11 9.15 -14.99
N THR A 125 -17.96 8.11 -15.81
CA THR A 125 -16.86 7.15 -15.74
C THR A 125 -15.70 7.67 -16.63
N ARG A 126 -14.60 6.92 -16.73
CA ARG A 126 -13.53 7.22 -17.70
C ARG A 126 -14.00 7.22 -19.15
N GLU A 127 -15.01 6.40 -19.45
CA GLU A 127 -15.44 6.12 -20.82
C GLU A 127 -16.66 6.93 -21.25
N LYS A 128 -17.54 7.29 -20.31
CA LYS A 128 -18.83 7.91 -20.66
C LYS A 128 -19.49 8.68 -19.51
N MET A 129 -20.43 9.51 -19.91
CA MET A 129 -21.44 10.11 -19.04
C MET A 129 -22.37 9.07 -18.44
N ILE A 130 -22.76 9.26 -17.18
CA ILE A 130 -23.79 8.47 -16.50
C ILE A 130 -25.10 9.26 -16.52
N GLY A 131 -26.13 8.68 -17.13
CA GLY A 131 -27.44 9.30 -17.24
C GLY A 131 -27.46 10.51 -18.17
N LEU A 132 -28.35 11.46 -17.88
CA LEU A 132 -28.51 12.70 -18.64
C LEU A 132 -27.76 13.84 -17.94
N ILE A 133 -27.00 14.62 -18.72
CA ILE A 133 -26.35 15.86 -18.27
C ILE A 133 -27.41 16.84 -17.76
N ASP A 134 -27.09 17.55 -16.69
CA ASP A 134 -27.93 18.56 -16.04
C ASP A 134 -29.26 18.02 -15.51
N SER A 135 -29.32 16.71 -15.25
CA SER A 135 -30.47 16.05 -14.63
C SER A 135 -30.08 15.48 -13.28
N PRO A 136 -30.63 16.02 -12.16
CA PRO A 136 -30.41 15.48 -10.82
C PRO A 136 -30.83 14.00 -10.69
N LEU A 137 -31.77 13.53 -11.53
CA LEU A 137 -32.21 12.14 -11.55
C LEU A 137 -31.07 11.16 -11.91
N SER A 138 -30.07 11.60 -12.67
CA SER A 138 -28.91 10.78 -13.03
C SER A 138 -28.13 10.28 -11.80
N PHE A 139 -28.13 11.05 -10.71
CA PHE A 139 -27.46 10.69 -9.45
C PHE A 139 -28.14 9.55 -8.70
N PHE A 140 -29.33 9.11 -9.12
CA PHE A 140 -30.03 7.97 -8.55
C PHE A 140 -29.94 6.71 -9.43
N MET A 141 -29.28 6.79 -10.59
CA MET A 141 -29.11 5.64 -11.47
C MET A 141 -28.14 4.62 -10.84
N PRO A 142 -28.41 3.30 -10.92
CA PRO A 142 -27.52 2.28 -10.37
C PRO A 142 -26.08 2.35 -10.89
N GLU A 143 -25.92 2.79 -12.14
CA GLU A 143 -24.62 2.95 -12.80
C GLU A 143 -23.71 3.97 -12.10
N ARG A 144 -24.28 4.87 -11.28
CA ARG A 144 -23.52 5.84 -10.47
C ARG A 144 -22.41 5.19 -9.66
N ALA A 145 -22.55 3.92 -9.26
CA ALA A 145 -21.54 3.19 -8.49
C ALA A 145 -20.16 3.14 -9.18
N ASN A 146 -20.12 3.32 -10.50
CA ASN A 146 -18.89 3.35 -11.30
C ASN A 146 -18.41 4.78 -11.62
N ALA A 147 -19.04 5.82 -11.06
CA ALA A 147 -18.61 7.20 -11.29
C ALA A 147 -17.19 7.42 -10.76
N GLU A 148 -16.37 8.08 -11.57
CA GLU A 148 -15.03 8.54 -11.20
C GLU A 148 -14.98 10.05 -11.01
N ILE A 149 -15.99 10.78 -11.47
CA ILE A 149 -16.15 12.22 -11.25
C ILE A 149 -17.63 12.55 -11.08
N LEU A 150 -17.90 13.55 -10.24
CA LEU A 150 -19.20 14.20 -10.08
C LEU A 150 -19.02 15.72 -10.11
N TRP A 151 -20.01 16.44 -10.60
CA TRP A 151 -20.06 17.89 -10.54
C TRP A 151 -21.48 18.38 -10.34
N ALA A 152 -21.60 19.53 -9.69
CA ALA A 152 -22.85 20.26 -9.54
C ALA A 152 -22.53 21.74 -9.31
N SER A 153 -23.43 22.62 -9.74
CA SER A 153 -23.34 24.06 -9.44
C SER A 153 -23.62 24.39 -7.96
N GLY A 154 -24.19 23.43 -7.23
CA GLY A 154 -24.51 23.57 -5.82
C GLY A 154 -25.23 22.36 -5.26
N GLY A 155 -25.50 22.42 -3.96
CA GLY A 155 -26.08 21.33 -3.18
C GLY A 155 -25.01 20.58 -2.38
N PHE A 156 -25.20 19.27 -2.18
CA PHE A 156 -24.29 18.47 -1.36
C PHE A 156 -24.26 16.99 -1.77
N VAL A 157 -23.20 16.31 -1.35
CA VAL A 157 -23.08 14.84 -1.36
C VAL A 157 -22.69 14.36 0.03
N GLU A 158 -23.33 13.30 0.51
CA GLU A 158 -23.07 12.70 1.81
C GLU A 158 -22.54 11.28 1.65
N TYR A 159 -21.41 10.98 2.29
CA TYR A 159 -20.83 9.64 2.34
C TYR A 159 -20.97 9.07 3.75
N MET A 160 -21.45 7.83 3.84
CA MET A 160 -21.44 7.05 5.08
C MET A 160 -20.63 5.77 4.87
N PHE A 161 -19.78 5.47 5.84
CA PHE A 161 -18.95 4.27 5.86
C PHE A 161 -18.84 3.72 7.28
N ALA A 162 -18.52 2.43 7.38
CA ALA A 162 -18.42 1.76 8.66
C ALA A 162 -17.17 2.22 9.43
N ASN A 163 -17.32 2.60 10.69
CA ASN A 163 -16.17 2.75 11.57
C ASN A 163 -15.65 1.35 11.95
N THR A 164 -14.47 0.99 11.43
CA THR A 164 -13.83 -0.31 11.69
C THR A 164 -12.94 -0.31 12.93
N LEU A 165 -12.80 0.83 13.62
CA LEU A 165 -12.06 0.91 14.88
C LEU A 165 -12.78 0.15 16.01
N PRO A 166 -12.04 -0.43 16.96
CA PRO A 166 -12.63 -1.04 18.15
C PRO A 166 -13.57 -0.08 18.91
N LEU A 167 -14.70 -0.58 19.42
CA LEU A 167 -15.72 0.24 20.11
C LEU A 167 -15.19 1.06 21.31
N GLN A 168 -14.08 0.63 21.91
CA GLN A 168 -13.45 1.29 23.05
C GLN A 168 -12.36 2.29 22.63
N ALA A 169 -12.05 2.39 21.34
CA ALA A 169 -11.05 3.32 20.83
C ALA A 169 -11.61 4.75 20.82
N GLY A 170 -10.91 5.67 21.49
CA GLY A 170 -11.18 7.10 21.35
C GLY A 170 -10.56 7.64 20.06
N ILE A 171 -11.36 8.26 19.20
CA ILE A 171 -10.88 8.88 17.96
C ILE A 171 -10.12 10.15 18.32
N ARG A 172 -8.83 10.21 17.94
CA ARG A 172 -7.94 11.36 18.22
C ARG A 172 -7.91 12.36 17.07
N SER A 173 -7.94 11.87 15.84
CA SER A 173 -7.87 12.66 14.61
C SER A 173 -8.66 11.98 13.51
N ILE A 174 -9.10 12.78 12.54
CA ILE A 174 -9.70 12.34 11.28
C ILE A 174 -8.95 13.08 10.19
N GLU A 175 -8.52 12.36 9.16
CA GLU A 175 -7.87 12.92 7.99
C GLU A 175 -8.73 12.61 6.76
N LEU A 176 -8.92 13.61 5.92
CA LEU A 176 -9.72 13.52 4.71
C LEU A 176 -8.86 14.00 3.54
N ALA A 177 -8.73 13.14 2.53
CA ALA A 177 -8.04 13.46 1.28
C ALA A 177 -9.04 13.31 0.13
N MET A 178 -9.12 14.33 -0.72
CA MET A 178 -9.97 14.34 -1.91
C MET A 178 -9.38 15.28 -2.96
N GLU A 179 -9.75 15.05 -4.21
CA GLU A 179 -9.51 15.98 -5.31
C GLU A 179 -10.79 16.78 -5.56
N VAL A 180 -10.67 18.10 -5.54
CA VAL A 180 -11.78 19.03 -5.77
C VAL A 180 -11.30 20.16 -6.66
N GLY A 181 -12.12 20.52 -7.65
CA GLY A 181 -11.85 21.58 -8.61
C GLY A 181 -13.07 22.48 -8.76
N SER A 182 -12.87 23.65 -9.37
CA SER A 182 -13.96 24.54 -9.73
C SER A 182 -13.83 24.94 -11.18
N GLU A 183 -14.76 24.45 -12.00
CA GLU A 183 -14.77 24.66 -13.45
C GLU A 183 -16.19 25.01 -13.90
N ALA A 184 -16.30 26.00 -14.80
CA ALA A 184 -17.57 26.34 -15.43
C ALA A 184 -17.76 25.57 -16.76
N PRO A 185 -18.99 25.15 -17.08
CA PRO A 185 -19.31 24.60 -18.39
C PRO A 185 -18.95 25.60 -19.52
N GLY A 186 -18.11 25.18 -20.47
CA GLY A 186 -17.79 25.97 -21.66
C GLY A 186 -16.55 26.88 -21.56
N TYR A 187 -15.84 26.88 -20.42
CA TYR A 187 -14.60 27.62 -20.10
C TYR A 187 -14.81 29.01 -19.45
N GLU A 188 -14.73 29.06 -18.11
CA GLU A 188 -14.57 30.28 -17.30
C GLU A 188 -13.56 30.00 -16.18
N ASN A 189 -12.38 30.62 -16.27
CA ASN A 189 -11.28 30.44 -15.32
C ASN A 189 -11.53 31.10 -13.96
N ASP A 190 -12.39 32.13 -13.93
CA ASP A 190 -12.78 32.87 -12.72
C ASP A 190 -14.13 32.36 -12.21
N TYR A 191 -14.13 31.13 -11.72
CA TYR A 191 -15.33 30.49 -11.18
C TYR A 191 -15.05 29.99 -9.77
N PRO A 192 -14.96 30.86 -8.75
CA PRO A 192 -14.69 30.43 -7.39
C PRO A 192 -15.89 29.68 -6.79
N SER A 193 -15.62 28.55 -6.13
CA SER A 193 -16.65 27.73 -5.49
C SER A 193 -16.33 27.45 -4.04
N ASP A 194 -17.26 27.81 -3.15
CA ASP A 194 -17.16 27.49 -1.73
C ASP A 194 -17.50 26.02 -1.49
N LEU A 195 -16.54 25.30 -0.90
CA LEU A 195 -16.68 23.92 -0.46
C LEU A 195 -16.65 23.88 1.05
N THR A 196 -17.79 23.53 1.64
CA THR A 196 -17.92 23.40 3.10
C THR A 196 -17.98 21.92 3.47
N VAL A 197 -17.24 21.54 4.51
CA VAL A 197 -17.15 20.15 4.97
C VAL A 197 -17.85 20.02 6.31
N TRP A 198 -18.70 19.00 6.42
CA TRP A 198 -19.33 18.57 7.68
C TRP A 198 -18.94 17.13 8.00
N VAL A 199 -18.74 16.85 9.29
CA VAL A 199 -18.51 15.50 9.81
C VAL A 199 -19.52 15.24 10.91
N ASN A 200 -20.37 14.22 10.73
CA ASN A 200 -21.43 13.86 11.69
C ASN A 200 -22.30 15.06 12.10
N GLY A 201 -22.70 15.89 11.13
CA GLY A 201 -23.54 17.08 11.35
C GLY A 201 -22.82 18.29 11.95
N LYS A 202 -21.52 18.20 12.22
CA LYS A 202 -20.71 19.32 12.70
C LYS A 202 -19.88 19.92 11.56
N GLU A 203 -20.01 21.22 11.36
CA GLU A 203 -19.21 21.97 10.38
C GLU A 203 -17.73 21.97 10.78
N VAL A 204 -16.87 21.59 9.85
CA VAL A 204 -15.41 21.61 9.98
C VAL A 204 -14.87 22.95 9.49
N GLY A 205 -15.38 23.42 8.35
CA GLY A 205 -15.08 24.73 7.77
C GLY A 205 -15.33 24.78 6.27
N THR A 206 -15.13 25.98 5.72
CA THR A 206 -15.28 26.29 4.29
C THR A 206 -13.92 26.58 3.68
N TRP A 207 -13.65 25.98 2.53
CA TRP A 207 -12.53 26.31 1.66
C TRP A 207 -13.07 26.77 0.30
N CYS A 208 -12.57 27.89 -0.20
CA CYS A 208 -12.95 28.40 -1.52
C CYS A 208 -11.98 27.84 -2.57
N SER A 209 -12.49 27.00 -3.46
CA SER A 209 -11.77 26.58 -4.65
C SER A 209 -11.68 27.78 -5.60
N PRO A 210 -10.49 28.19 -6.01
CA PRO A 210 -10.28 29.51 -6.58
C PRO A 210 -10.44 29.54 -8.12
N GLY A 211 -10.74 28.41 -8.75
CA GLY A 211 -10.84 28.24 -10.21
C GLY A 211 -9.54 27.74 -10.87
N ASP A 212 -9.57 27.56 -12.19
CA ASP A 212 -8.41 27.19 -13.01
C ASP A 212 -7.71 28.45 -13.53
N TYR A 213 -6.55 28.78 -12.97
CA TYR A 213 -5.72 29.92 -13.40
C TYR A 213 -4.28 29.54 -13.75
#